data_AF-A0A1Y4V642-F1
#
_entry.id   AF-A0A1Y4V642-F1
#
_cell.length_a   1.000
_cell.length_b   1.000
_cell.length_c   1.000
_cell.angle_alpha   90.00
_cell.angle_beta   90.00
_cell.angle_gamma   90.00
#
_symmetry.space_group_name_H-M   'P 1'
#
loop_
_entity.id
_entity.type
_entity.pdbx_description
1 polymer ?
#
loop_
_entity_poly.entity_id
_entity_poly.type
_entity_poly.pdbx_seq_one_letter_code
_entity_poly.pdbx_strand_id
1 'polypeptide(L)'
;MGLFNLFKGKQDIPPKRDIKDFFSIDINNLFQYNPVYSHTETSPYGNEVKHYTLRLKKLELGIFYEAEILEVAENELNVIFKGRSNLLTKELVEFINFCADCLGLDSSGYGKVEKIDYQHVDDYVFSRMWDKIWIDNMTTPTIIMTIYSLNKSY
;
A
#
# COMPACT_ATOMS: atom_id res chain seq x y z
N MET A 1 32.81 -30.49 -32.80
CA MET A 1 32.55 -31.40 -31.66
C MET A 1 33.38 -30.90 -30.50
N GLY A 2 32.93 -30.70 -29.27
CA GLY A 2 31.64 -30.71 -28.61
C GLY A 2 31.90 -30.02 -27.26
N LEU A 3 30.97 -29.18 -26.81
CA LEU A 3 30.20 -29.36 -25.58
C LEU A 3 30.91 -28.99 -24.26
N PHE A 4 30.11 -28.30 -23.43
CA PHE A 4 30.28 -28.03 -22.00
C PHE A 4 31.03 -26.75 -21.60
N ASN A 5 30.27 -25.66 -21.61
CA ASN A 5 30.15 -24.80 -20.43
C ASN A 5 28.66 -24.45 -20.23
N LEU A 6 27.87 -25.48 -19.91
CA LEU A 6 26.62 -25.31 -19.19
C LEU A 6 26.97 -24.94 -17.74
N PHE A 7 26.13 -24.14 -17.10
CA PHE A 7 26.23 -23.62 -15.73
C PHE A 7 27.00 -22.30 -15.56
N LYS A 8 26.27 -21.18 -15.68
CA LYS A 8 26.11 -20.23 -14.57
C LYS A 8 25.05 -19.19 -14.91
N GLY A 9 24.07 -19.09 -14.03
CA GLY A 9 22.93 -18.20 -14.18
C GLY A 9 21.61 -18.95 -14.06
N LYS A 10 21.42 -19.74 -13.01
CA LYS A 10 20.09 -19.68 -12.39
C LYS A 10 19.96 -18.22 -11.98
N GLN A 11 19.25 -17.44 -12.80
CA GLN A 11 18.61 -16.25 -12.27
C GLN A 11 17.82 -16.78 -11.08
N ASP A 12 18.27 -16.47 -9.87
CA ASP A 12 17.41 -16.55 -8.69
C ASP A 12 16.28 -15.59 -9.01
N ILE A 13 15.24 -16.10 -9.67
CA ILE A 13 13.96 -15.42 -9.80
C ILE A 13 13.58 -15.22 -8.34
N PRO A 14 13.59 -13.97 -7.83
CA PRO A 14 13.17 -13.74 -6.45
C PRO A 14 11.81 -14.42 -6.30
N PRO A 15 11.55 -15.13 -5.19
CA PRO A 15 10.21 -15.65 -4.95
C PRO A 15 9.23 -14.52 -5.25
N LYS A 16 8.18 -14.80 -6.04
CA LYS A 16 7.19 -13.79 -6.44
C LYS A 16 6.74 -13.10 -5.15
N ARG A 17 7.26 -11.89 -4.91
CA ARG A 17 6.85 -11.09 -3.76
C ARG A 17 5.39 -10.76 -3.99
N ASP A 18 4.58 -10.87 -2.96
CA ASP A 18 3.21 -10.42 -2.94
C ASP A 18 3.16 -9.07 -2.19
N ILE A 19 2.12 -8.27 -2.41
CA ILE A 19 1.91 -6.98 -1.75
C ILE A 19 2.03 -7.13 -0.23
N LYS A 20 1.43 -8.20 0.33
CA LYS A 20 1.47 -8.50 1.76
C LYS A 20 2.89 -8.71 2.33
N ASP A 21 3.85 -9.12 1.51
CA ASP A 21 5.22 -9.42 1.97
C ASP A 21 6.01 -8.14 2.30
N PHE A 22 5.50 -6.97 1.90
CA PHE A 22 6.08 -5.67 2.23
C PHE A 22 5.64 -5.15 3.61
N PHE A 23 4.63 -5.76 4.22
CA PHE A 23 4.08 -5.35 5.51
C PHE A 23 4.56 -6.29 6.62
N SER A 24 4.87 -5.72 7.78
CA SER A 24 5.15 -6.50 9.00
C SER A 24 3.86 -6.97 9.68
N ILE A 25 2.76 -6.26 9.48
CA ILE A 25 1.41 -6.73 9.85
C ILE A 25 0.83 -7.60 8.74
N ASP A 26 -0.04 -8.53 9.13
CA ASP A 26 -0.88 -9.24 8.17
C ASP A 26 -2.05 -8.35 7.73
N ILE A 27 -1.90 -7.72 6.56
CA ILE A 27 -2.93 -6.84 5.98
C ILE A 27 -4.22 -7.56 5.59
N ASN A 28 -4.21 -8.90 5.51
CA ASN A 28 -5.42 -9.67 5.22
C ASN A 28 -6.21 -10.03 6.48
N ASN A 29 -5.62 -9.88 7.66
CA ASN A 29 -6.27 -10.12 8.94
C ASN A 29 -5.92 -9.00 9.93
N LEU A 30 -6.43 -7.79 9.67
CA LEU A 30 -6.15 -6.62 10.50
C LEU A 30 -6.83 -6.67 11.87
N PHE A 31 -7.96 -7.38 11.98
CA PHE A 31 -8.74 -7.46 13.22
C PHE A 31 -8.03 -8.27 14.33
N GLN A 32 -7.11 -9.17 13.99
CA GLN A 32 -6.27 -9.86 14.98
C GLN A 32 -5.45 -8.89 15.86
N TYR A 33 -5.21 -7.66 15.37
CA TYR A 33 -4.45 -6.64 16.09
C TYR A 33 -5.32 -5.73 16.98
N ASN A 34 -6.62 -6.06 17.15
CA ASN A 34 -7.58 -5.34 17.99
C ASN A 34 -7.70 -3.84 17.64
N PRO A 35 -8.12 -3.49 16.41
CA PRO A 35 -8.38 -2.10 16.05
C PRO A 35 -9.51 -1.53 16.91
N VAL A 36 -9.41 -0.23 17.23
CA VAL A 36 -10.37 0.47 18.08
C VAL A 36 -11.52 0.99 17.21
N TYR A 37 -12.75 0.60 17.52
CA TYR A 37 -13.92 1.18 16.87
C TYR A 37 -14.00 2.69 17.16
N SER A 38 -14.23 3.47 16.11
CA SER A 38 -14.34 4.92 16.19
C SER A 38 -15.81 5.35 16.11
N HIS A 39 -16.46 5.10 14.97
CA HIS A 39 -17.85 5.46 14.72
C HIS A 39 -18.41 4.73 13.49
N THR A 40 -19.69 4.91 13.22
CA THR A 40 -20.36 4.47 11.99
C THR A 40 -20.89 5.71 11.26
N GLU A 41 -20.68 5.78 9.96
CA GLU A 41 -21.28 6.78 9.09
C GLU A 41 -22.18 6.13 8.05
N THR A 42 -23.10 6.90 7.48
CA THR A 42 -23.92 6.46 6.34
C THR A 42 -23.30 6.99 5.06
N SER A 43 -22.86 6.09 4.18
CA SER A 43 -22.35 6.45 2.87
C SER A 43 -23.41 7.20 2.03
N PRO A 44 -23.01 7.93 0.97
CA PRO A 44 -23.94 8.60 0.06
C PRO A 44 -25.00 7.68 -0.57
N TYR A 45 -24.76 6.37 -0.58
CA TYR A 45 -25.66 5.35 -1.12
C TYR A 45 -26.58 4.72 -0.06
N GLY A 46 -26.53 5.19 1.18
CA GLY A 46 -27.38 4.70 2.28
C GLY A 46 -26.82 3.49 3.03
N ASN A 47 -25.63 2.99 2.68
CA ASN A 47 -24.99 1.87 3.38
C ASN A 47 -24.24 2.37 4.62
N GLU A 48 -24.26 1.60 5.70
CA GLU A 48 -23.45 1.86 6.89
C GLU A 48 -21.97 1.52 6.62
N VAL A 49 -21.07 2.43 7.00
CA VAL A 49 -19.62 2.22 6.97
C VAL A 49 -19.12 2.33 8.40
N LYS A 50 -18.46 1.28 8.91
CA LYS A 50 -17.86 1.29 10.26
C LYS A 50 -16.39 1.66 10.18
N HIS A 51 -15.99 2.62 11.00
CA HIS A 51 -14.62 3.11 11.08
C HIS A 51 -13.93 2.52 12.28
N TYR A 52 -12.73 1.98 12.06
CA TYR A 52 -11.84 1.54 13.11
C TYR A 52 -10.45 2.15 12.91
N THR A 53 -9.73 2.33 14.01
CA THR A 53 -8.36 2.85 14.00
C THR A 53 -7.41 1.83 14.61
N LEU A 54 -6.34 1.52 13.90
CA LEU A 54 -5.28 0.61 14.34
C LEU A 54 -3.97 1.38 14.45
N ARG A 55 -3.47 1.55 15.68
CA ARG A 55 -2.12 2.08 15.90
C ARG A 55 -1.09 0.99 15.62
N LEU A 56 -0.18 1.25 14.69
CA LEU A 56 0.85 0.28 14.28
C LEU A 56 1.99 0.29 15.30
N LYS A 57 2.44 -0.90 15.71
CA LYS A 57 3.55 -1.06 16.68
C LYS A 57 4.92 -0.68 16.09
N LYS A 58 5.02 -0.74 14.76
CA LYS A 58 6.19 -0.38 13.97
C LYS A 58 5.73 0.44 12.77
N LEU A 59 6.66 1.13 12.13
CA LEU A 59 6.36 1.87 10.91
C LEU A 59 6.30 0.90 9.74
N GLU A 60 5.12 0.76 9.14
CA GLU A 60 4.95 0.01 7.91
C GLU A 60 5.53 0.81 6.75
N LEU A 61 6.29 0.14 5.88
CA LEU A 61 7.03 0.77 4.77
C LEU A 61 7.90 1.95 5.22
N GLY A 62 8.39 1.92 6.48
CA GLY A 62 9.23 2.97 7.07
C GLY A 62 8.53 4.30 7.38
N ILE A 63 7.23 4.44 7.07
CA ILE A 63 6.51 5.71 7.14
C ILE A 63 5.13 5.66 7.79
N PHE A 64 4.38 4.57 7.61
CA PHE A 64 3.00 4.48 8.06
C PHE A 64 2.94 4.05 9.53
N TYR A 65 2.28 4.84 10.37
CA TYR A 65 2.23 4.62 11.83
C TYR A 65 0.84 4.23 12.34
N GLU A 66 -0.17 4.39 11.51
CA GLU A 66 -1.57 4.13 11.82
C GLU A 66 -2.29 3.64 10.56
N ALA A 67 -3.26 2.75 10.74
CA ALA A 67 -4.20 2.35 9.71
C ALA A 67 -5.62 2.70 10.16
N GLU A 68 -6.37 3.37 9.29
CA GLU A 68 -7.82 3.50 9.41
C GLU A 68 -8.47 2.41 8.57
N ILE A 69 -9.39 1.66 9.16
CA ILE A 69 -10.06 0.52 8.54
C ILE A 69 -11.53 0.88 8.38
N LEU A 70 -12.00 0.86 7.14
CA LEU A 70 -13.37 1.15 6.76
C LEU A 70 -14.04 -0.17 6.37
N GLU A 71 -14.98 -0.63 7.19
CA GLU A 71 -15.82 -1.79 6.86
C GLU A 71 -17.01 -1.28 6.05
N VAL A 72 -16.91 -1.39 4.72
CA VAL A 72 -17.88 -0.85 3.75
C VAL A 72 -19.01 -1.83 3.44
N ALA A 73 -18.77 -3.13 3.66
CA ALA A 73 -19.76 -4.20 3.60
C ALA A 73 -19.36 -5.33 4.56
N GLU A 74 -20.21 -6.33 4.73
CA GLU A 74 -20.02 -7.43 5.70
C GLU A 74 -18.63 -8.09 5.62
N ASN A 75 -18.04 -8.14 4.42
CA ASN A 75 -16.74 -8.77 4.19
C ASN A 75 -15.74 -7.92 3.38
N GLU A 76 -15.99 -6.62 3.22
CA GLU A 76 -15.13 -5.74 2.40
C GLU A 76 -14.57 -4.59 3.24
N LEU A 77 -13.25 -4.42 3.16
CA LEU A 77 -12.49 -3.42 3.88
C LEU A 77 -11.76 -2.49 2.91
N ASN A 78 -11.84 -1.19 3.15
CA ASN A 78 -10.86 -0.23 2.64
C ASN A 78 -9.92 0.16 3.80
N VAL A 79 -8.62 0.19 3.55
CA VAL A 79 -7.63 0.43 4.59
C VAL A 79 -6.75 1.60 4.20
N ILE A 80 -6.72 2.64 5.01
CA ILE A 80 -5.97 3.86 4.79
C ILE A 80 -4.82 3.91 5.79
N PHE A 81 -3.61 3.68 5.31
CA PHE A 81 -2.38 3.85 6.06
C PHE A 81 -1.97 5.32 6.09
N LYS A 82 -1.78 5.87 7.29
CA LYS A 82 -1.41 7.27 7.52
C LYS A 82 0.09 7.40 7.80
N GLY A 83 0.78 8.17 6.97
CA GLY A 83 2.21 8.44 7.09
C GLY A 83 2.51 9.45 8.18
N ARG A 84 3.65 9.30 8.86
CA ARG A 84 4.09 10.26 9.90
C ARG A 84 4.73 11.53 9.32
N SER A 85 4.95 11.56 8.01
CA SER A 85 5.72 12.58 7.31
C SER A 85 5.36 12.58 5.83
N ASN A 86 5.80 13.60 5.10
CA ASN A 86 5.62 13.72 3.66
C ASN A 86 6.93 13.41 2.92
N LEU A 87 7.30 12.13 2.83
CA LEU A 87 8.57 11.73 2.20
C LEU A 87 8.51 10.31 1.63
N LEU A 88 9.21 10.05 0.53
CA LEU A 88 9.37 8.71 0.00
C LEU A 88 10.51 7.99 0.74
N THR A 89 10.17 7.12 1.68
CA THR A 89 11.14 6.24 2.34
C THR A 89 11.69 5.21 1.36
N LYS A 90 12.83 4.61 1.69
CA LYS A 90 13.41 3.54 0.88
C LYS A 90 12.44 2.38 0.70
N GLU A 91 11.79 1.96 1.79
CA GLU A 91 10.84 0.85 1.80
C GLU A 91 9.57 1.15 0.99
N LEU A 92 9.06 2.39 1.06
CA LEU A 92 7.92 2.82 0.23
C LEU A 92 8.30 2.88 -1.25
N VAL A 93 9.50 3.37 -1.59
CA VAL A 93 10.00 3.36 -2.98
C VAL A 93 10.15 1.94 -3.50
N GLU A 94 10.67 1.02 -2.68
CA GLU A 94 10.76 -0.40 -3.04
C GLU A 94 9.37 -1.00 -3.31
N PHE A 95 8.37 -0.66 -2.48
CA PHE A 95 6.98 -1.07 -2.68
C PHE A 95 6.39 -0.51 -3.98
N ILE A 96 6.52 0.79 -4.22
CA ILE A 96 6.02 1.45 -5.44
C ILE A 96 6.66 0.83 -6.69
N ASN A 97 7.97 0.62 -6.66
CA ASN A 97 8.68 0.01 -7.79
C ASN A 97 8.25 -1.43 -8.02
N PHE A 98 7.94 -2.17 -6.96
CA PHE A 98 7.36 -3.51 -7.07
C PHE A 98 5.96 -3.48 -7.70
N CYS A 99 5.09 -2.55 -7.29
CA CYS A 99 3.79 -2.34 -7.94
C CYS A 99 3.97 -2.08 -9.45
N ALA A 100 4.91 -1.20 -9.82
CA ALA A 100 5.20 -0.91 -11.23
C ALA A 100 5.73 -2.14 -11.99
N ASP A 101 6.59 -2.95 -11.37
CA ASP A 101 7.11 -4.18 -11.99
C ASP A 101 6.04 -5.26 -12.18
N CYS A 102 5.09 -5.38 -11.24
CA CYS A 102 4.06 -6.42 -11.28
C CYS A 102 2.80 -6.02 -12.04
N LEU A 103 2.41 -4.73 -11.97
CA LEU A 103 1.13 -4.21 -12.48
C LEU A 103 1.31 -3.28 -13.69
N GLY A 104 2.54 -2.88 -14.00
CA GLY A 104 2.84 -1.96 -15.09
C GLY A 104 2.71 -0.50 -14.70
N LEU A 105 2.38 0.35 -15.67
CA LEU A 105 2.15 1.78 -15.42
C LEU A 105 0.93 1.98 -14.53
N ASP A 106 0.98 3.01 -13.70
CA ASP A 106 -0.15 3.45 -12.91
C ASP A 106 -1.24 4.08 -13.80
N SER A 107 -2.36 4.45 -13.18
CA SER A 107 -3.54 5.01 -13.87
C SER A 107 -3.27 6.38 -14.51
N SER A 108 -2.16 7.04 -14.17
CA SER A 108 -1.70 8.31 -14.75
C SER A 108 -0.53 8.12 -15.73
N GLY A 109 -0.13 6.87 -16.02
CA GLY A 109 0.95 6.54 -16.94
C GLY A 109 2.36 6.56 -16.34
N TYR A 110 2.50 6.65 -15.02
CA TYR A 110 3.79 6.62 -14.33
C TYR A 110 4.22 5.19 -13.98
N GLY A 111 5.51 4.90 -14.18
CA GLY A 111 6.12 3.62 -13.81
C GLY A 111 6.81 3.67 -12.44
N LYS A 112 8.05 3.17 -12.40
CA LYS A 112 8.92 3.23 -11.23
C LYS A 112 9.13 4.66 -10.76
N VAL A 113 9.48 4.82 -9.48
CA VAL A 113 9.82 6.11 -8.88
C VAL A 113 11.00 6.74 -9.61
N GLU A 114 10.82 7.98 -10.03
CA GLU A 114 11.81 8.83 -10.66
C GLU A 114 12.12 10.05 -9.80
N LYS A 115 13.11 10.86 -10.21
CA LYS A 115 13.49 12.08 -9.48
C LYS A 115 12.35 13.08 -9.36
N ILE A 116 11.51 13.17 -10.38
CA ILE A 116 10.37 14.09 -10.39
C ILE A 116 9.36 13.77 -9.28
N ASP A 117 9.30 12.53 -8.82
CA ASP A 117 8.35 12.14 -7.77
C ASP A 117 8.70 12.70 -6.41
N TYR A 118 9.98 12.84 -6.10
CA TYR A 118 10.41 13.51 -4.88
C TYR A 118 10.00 14.98 -4.91
N GLN A 119 10.11 15.64 -6.08
CA GLN A 119 9.63 17.00 -6.27
C GLN A 119 8.10 17.07 -6.13
N HIS A 120 7.35 16.16 -6.75
CA HIS A 120 5.90 16.09 -6.61
C HIS A 120 5.45 15.88 -5.15
N VAL A 121 6.23 15.12 -4.37
CA VAL A 121 5.95 14.94 -2.94
C VAL A 121 6.14 16.26 -2.20
N ASP A 122 7.25 16.96 -2.44
CA ASP A 122 7.52 18.27 -1.82
C ASP A 122 6.46 19.32 -2.21
N ASP A 123 5.94 19.24 -3.44
CA ASP A 123 4.92 20.13 -4.00
C ASP A 123 3.47 19.72 -3.66
N TYR A 124 3.26 18.63 -2.90
CA TYR A 124 1.93 18.09 -2.54
C TYR A 124 1.04 17.72 -3.74
N VAL A 125 1.66 17.23 -4.82
CA VAL A 125 0.98 16.77 -6.04
C VAL A 125 1.34 15.33 -6.40
N PHE A 126 1.94 14.58 -5.48
CA PHE A 126 2.29 13.19 -5.70
C PHE A 126 1.06 12.29 -5.59
N SER A 127 0.87 11.45 -6.61
CA SER A 127 -0.19 10.44 -6.65
C SER A 127 0.29 9.26 -7.49
N ARG A 128 -0.02 8.05 -7.02
CA ARG A 128 0.26 6.78 -7.68
C ARG A 128 -0.87 5.80 -7.46
N MET A 129 -1.55 5.38 -8.54
CA MET A 129 -2.73 4.52 -8.43
C MET A 129 -2.68 3.31 -9.37
N TRP A 130 -2.67 2.11 -8.79
CA TRP A 130 -2.83 0.84 -9.49
C TRP A 130 -4.03 0.11 -8.95
N ASP A 131 -5.01 -0.26 -9.77
CA ASP A 131 -6.17 -1.10 -9.40
C ASP A 131 -6.73 -0.79 -7.99
N LYS A 132 -6.31 -1.55 -6.97
CA LYS A 132 -6.73 -1.42 -5.57
C LYS A 132 -5.80 -0.64 -4.65
N ILE A 133 -4.67 -0.14 -5.12
CA ILE A 133 -3.68 0.60 -4.32
C ILE A 133 -3.62 2.04 -4.82
N TRP A 134 -3.77 3.00 -3.90
CA TRP A 134 -3.54 4.40 -4.17
C TRP A 134 -2.61 4.98 -3.11
N ILE A 135 -1.53 5.65 -3.54
CA ILE A 135 -0.57 6.33 -2.66
C ILE A 135 -0.52 7.79 -3.10
N ASP A 136 -0.81 8.72 -2.21
CA ASP A 136 -0.82 10.15 -2.52
C ASP A 136 -0.47 11.01 -1.31
N ASN A 137 -0.25 12.29 -1.55
CA ASN A 137 -0.17 13.33 -0.52
C ASN A 137 -0.96 14.58 -0.90
N MET A 138 -1.95 14.43 -1.79
CA MET A 138 -2.70 15.57 -2.34
C MET A 138 -3.79 16.05 -1.39
N THR A 139 -4.28 15.15 -0.54
CA THR A 139 -5.42 15.41 0.35
C THR A 139 -5.02 15.63 1.81
N THR A 140 -3.77 15.33 2.17
CA THR A 140 -3.28 15.43 3.55
C THR A 140 -1.84 15.95 3.56
N PRO A 141 -1.35 16.53 4.68
CA PRO A 141 0.02 17.04 4.77
C PRO A 141 1.09 15.93 4.83
N THR A 142 0.71 14.67 4.67
CA THR A 142 1.60 13.49 4.75
C THR A 142 1.26 12.52 3.63
N ILE A 143 2.16 11.58 3.35
CA ILE A 143 1.81 10.49 2.44
C ILE A 143 0.76 9.59 3.10
N ILE A 144 -0.28 9.26 2.36
CA ILE A 144 -1.25 8.22 2.69
C ILE A 144 -1.18 7.11 1.66
N MET A 145 -1.58 5.92 2.06
CA MET A 145 -1.78 4.80 1.15
C MET A 145 -3.11 4.13 1.46
N THR A 146 -3.97 4.04 0.45
CA THR A 146 -5.24 3.33 0.52
C THR A 146 -5.11 1.99 -0.19
N ILE A 147 -5.54 0.92 0.46
CA ILE A 147 -5.78 -0.38 -0.15
C ILE A 147 -7.29 -0.62 -0.16
N TYR A 148 -7.87 -0.71 -1.36
CA TYR A 148 -9.29 -0.90 -1.60
C TYR A 148 -9.68 -2.38 -1.64
N SER A 149 -10.89 -2.67 -1.21
CA SER A 149 -11.55 -3.97 -1.39
C SER A 149 -10.70 -5.15 -0.91
N LEU A 150 -10.13 -5.03 0.29
CA LEU A 150 -9.53 -6.14 1.03
C LEU A 150 -10.65 -7.01 1.62
N ASN A 151 -10.48 -8.33 1.54
CA ASN A 151 -11.44 -9.23 2.17
C ASN A 151 -11.24 -9.23 3.68
N LYS A 152 -12.34 -9.09 4.43
CA LYS A 152 -12.34 -9.28 5.88
C LYS A 152 -12.12 -10.76 6.19
N SER A 153 -10.99 -11.08 6.81
CA SER A 153 -10.71 -12.41 7.35
C SER A 153 -10.92 -12.40 8.87
N TYR A 154 -11.45 -13.50 9.42
CA TYR A 154 -11.64 -13.71 10.87
C TYR A 154 -10.56 -14.65 11.43
#